data_AF-A0A5R9C255-F1
#
_entry.id   AF-A0A5R9C255-F1
#
_cell.length_a   1.000
_cell.length_b   1.000
_cell.length_c   1.000
_cell.angle_alpha   90.00
_cell.angle_beta   90.00
_cell.angle_gamma   90.00
#
_symmetry.space_group_name_H-M   'P 1'
#
loop_
_entity.id
_entity.type
_entity.pdbx_description
1 polymer ?
#
loop_
_entity_poly.entity_id
_entity_poly.type
_entity_poly.pdbx_seq_one_letter_code
_entity_poly.pdbx_strand_id
1 'polypeptide(L)'
;MKTLVIISHPNINESSSQQFLVQSFPDSREVTMHYLEGTYPNGKIDVKKEQALLKQYDRILFQFPFYWYSSPPLLKHWFDEVLEEHFAFGYRGNKLQEKEFGLILIIGVGEKEYQTGGQEGFSISELTKPYQAIAKKIGMHYLKPLTIFQFPYMTEADRMKLLIRYQQWLMIEKPDSLKAREAWMVNQLEETSSETLDIAESSFILEQAIEKIEDNRIELDELRMHIDNNDQ
;
A
#
# COMPACT_ATOMS: atom_id res chain seq x y z
N MET A 1 10.97 0.30 -9.15
CA MET A 1 10.95 -0.23 -7.78
C MET A 1 10.08 -1.48 -7.79
N LYS A 2 10.49 -2.60 -7.19
CA LYS A 2 9.64 -3.82 -7.17
C LYS A 2 8.86 -3.95 -5.87
N THR A 3 7.56 -4.15 -5.97
CA THR A 3 6.64 -4.25 -4.82
C THR A 3 6.05 -5.66 -4.70
N LEU A 4 6.20 -6.27 -3.54
CA LEU A 4 5.52 -7.51 -3.17
C LEU A 4 4.33 -7.20 -2.27
N VAL A 5 3.14 -7.66 -2.63
CA VAL A 5 1.96 -7.59 -1.78
C VAL A 5 1.62 -8.98 -1.26
N ILE A 6 1.88 -9.20 0.03
CA ILE A 6 1.52 -10.43 0.74
C ILE A 6 0.10 -10.26 1.28
N ILE A 7 -0.84 -11.00 0.70
CA ILE A 7 -2.25 -10.98 1.10
C ILE A 7 -2.51 -12.16 2.04
N SER A 8 -3.03 -11.87 3.23
CA SER A 8 -3.57 -12.89 4.14
C SER A 8 -5.06 -12.63 4.37
N HIS A 9 -5.88 -13.55 3.91
CA HIS A 9 -7.33 -13.51 4.09
C HIS A 9 -7.89 -14.94 4.07
N PRO A 10 -8.66 -15.37 5.10
CA PRO A 10 -9.17 -16.74 5.19
C PRO A 10 -9.98 -17.19 3.97
N ASN A 11 -10.79 -16.29 3.40
CA ASN A 11 -11.53 -16.58 2.19
C ASN A 11 -11.60 -15.35 1.27
N ILE A 12 -10.68 -15.26 0.30
CA ILE A 12 -10.61 -14.12 -0.61
C ILE A 12 -11.81 -14.05 -1.57
N ASN A 13 -12.45 -15.19 -1.85
CA ASN A 13 -13.54 -15.30 -2.82
C ASN A 13 -14.88 -14.80 -2.29
N GLU A 14 -15.05 -14.73 -0.97
CA GLU A 14 -16.27 -14.21 -0.33
C GLU A 14 -16.17 -12.73 0.05
N SER A 15 -14.98 -12.13 -0.10
CA SER A 15 -14.69 -10.78 0.33
C SER A 15 -14.71 -9.81 -0.84
N SER A 16 -15.79 -9.03 -0.95
CA SER A 16 -15.96 -8.02 -2.00
C SER A 16 -14.88 -6.94 -1.97
N SER A 17 -14.37 -6.59 -0.78
CA SER A 17 -13.27 -5.64 -0.62
C SER A 17 -11.96 -6.19 -1.14
N GLN A 18 -11.65 -7.45 -0.86
CA GLN A 18 -10.43 -8.08 -1.35
C GLN A 18 -10.49 -8.29 -2.87
N GLN A 19 -11.63 -8.73 -3.41
CA GLN A 19 -11.80 -8.87 -4.85
C GLN A 19 -11.59 -7.54 -5.57
N PHE A 20 -12.15 -6.46 -5.05
CA PHE A 20 -11.94 -5.13 -5.60
C PHE A 20 -10.46 -4.75 -5.61
N LEU A 21 -9.75 -4.96 -4.49
CA LEU A 21 -8.33 -4.63 -4.38
C LEU A 21 -7.46 -5.50 -5.29
N VAL A 22 -7.76 -6.80 -5.39
CA VAL A 22 -7.06 -7.74 -6.29
C VAL A 22 -7.26 -7.35 -7.76
N GLN A 23 -8.46 -6.93 -8.14
CA GLN A 23 -8.74 -6.42 -9.50
C GLN A 23 -8.10 -5.05 -9.76
N SER A 24 -7.81 -4.28 -8.70
CA SER A 24 -7.17 -2.97 -8.80
C SER A 24 -5.65 -3.03 -9.01
N PHE A 25 -5.05 -4.22 -8.99
CA PHE A 25 -3.61 -4.36 -9.20
C PHE A 25 -3.26 -3.91 -10.63
N PRO A 26 -2.17 -3.16 -10.80
CA PRO A 26 -1.68 -2.83 -12.13
C PRO A 26 -1.20 -4.11 -12.83
N ASP A 27 -1.41 -4.20 -14.15
CA ASP A 27 -0.86 -5.27 -15.01
C ASP A 27 0.67 -5.17 -15.22
N SER A 28 1.37 -4.49 -14.29
CA SER A 28 2.80 -4.26 -14.37
C SER A 28 3.59 -5.42 -13.77
N ARG A 29 4.73 -5.75 -14.40
CA ARG A 29 5.67 -6.77 -13.88
C ARG A 29 6.40 -6.32 -12.60
N GLU A 30 6.18 -5.09 -12.15
CA GLU A 30 6.83 -4.50 -10.98
C GLU A 30 6.10 -4.82 -9.68
N VAL A 31 4.80 -5.10 -9.74
CA VAL A 31 3.99 -5.48 -8.58
C VAL A 31 3.66 -6.96 -8.65
N THR A 32 3.89 -7.68 -7.55
CA THR A 32 3.52 -9.10 -7.45
C THR A 32 2.60 -9.33 -6.28
N MET A 33 1.47 -9.97 -6.55
CA MET A 33 0.52 -10.44 -5.54
C MET A 33 0.93 -11.84 -5.07
N HIS A 34 0.99 -12.02 -3.75
CA HIS A 34 1.26 -13.31 -3.12
C HIS A 34 0.18 -13.62 -2.07
N TYR A 35 -0.76 -14.49 -2.42
CA TYR A 35 -1.84 -14.90 -1.51
C TYR A 35 -1.43 -16.10 -0.65
N LEU A 36 -1.36 -15.89 0.67
CA LEU A 36 -0.85 -16.89 1.62
C LEU A 36 -1.76 -18.11 1.73
N GLU A 37 -3.06 -17.93 2.03
CA GLU A 37 -3.98 -19.06 2.23
C GLU A 37 -4.22 -19.85 0.93
N GLY A 38 -4.07 -19.21 -0.24
CA GLY A 38 -4.12 -19.90 -1.52
C GLY A 38 -2.85 -20.69 -1.85
N THR A 39 -1.68 -20.17 -1.44
CA THR A 39 -0.39 -20.86 -1.66
C THR A 39 -0.17 -21.98 -0.63
N TYR A 40 -0.58 -21.74 0.61
CA TYR A 40 -0.37 -22.61 1.77
C TYR A 40 -1.71 -22.97 2.44
N PRO A 41 -2.62 -23.68 1.75
CA PRO A 41 -3.95 -23.99 2.28
C PRO A 41 -3.91 -24.91 3.52
N ASN A 42 -2.81 -25.62 3.72
CA ASN A 42 -2.56 -26.48 4.88
C ASN A 42 -1.71 -25.80 5.97
N GLY A 43 -1.39 -24.50 5.81
CA GLY A 43 -0.54 -23.74 6.72
C GLY A 43 0.95 -24.12 6.71
N LYS A 44 1.41 -25.00 5.80
CA LYS A 44 2.82 -25.39 5.71
C LYS A 44 3.59 -24.44 4.82
N ILE A 45 4.25 -23.46 5.43
CA ILE A 45 4.99 -22.40 4.73
C ILE A 45 6.32 -22.94 4.19
N ASP A 46 6.61 -22.67 2.91
CA ASP A 46 7.93 -22.92 2.33
C ASP A 46 8.84 -21.73 2.61
N VAL A 47 9.52 -21.77 3.75
CA VAL A 47 10.40 -20.70 4.22
C VAL A 47 11.42 -20.28 3.18
N LYS A 48 12.03 -21.23 2.44
CA LYS A 48 13.06 -20.90 1.45
C LYS A 48 12.47 -20.15 0.26
N LYS A 49 11.28 -20.56 -0.19
CA LYS A 49 10.55 -19.86 -1.25
C LYS A 49 10.18 -18.45 -0.84
N GLU A 50 9.66 -18.26 0.37
CA GLU A 50 9.30 -16.93 0.89
C GLU A 50 10.52 -16.02 1.03
N GLN A 51 11.61 -16.52 1.61
CA GLN A 51 12.86 -15.76 1.72
C GLN A 51 13.47 -15.42 0.35
N ALA A 52 13.35 -16.32 -0.64
CA ALA A 52 13.79 -16.04 -2.00
C ALA A 52 12.90 -15.00 -2.70
N LEU A 53 11.60 -14.99 -2.41
CA LEU A 53 10.67 -13.99 -2.89
C LEU A 53 11.02 -12.62 -2.31
N LEU A 54 11.15 -12.49 -0.99
CA LEU A 54 11.48 -11.24 -0.30
C LEU A 54 12.77 -10.56 -0.81
N LYS A 55 13.76 -11.34 -1.26
CA LYS A 55 15.02 -10.80 -1.81
C LYS A 55 14.82 -10.07 -3.14
N GLN A 56 13.78 -10.39 -3.90
CA GLN A 56 13.54 -9.87 -5.25
C GLN A 56 12.81 -8.53 -5.27
N TYR A 57 12.25 -8.09 -4.14
CA TYR A 57 11.42 -6.89 -4.05
C TYR A 57 12.02 -5.88 -3.08
N ASP A 58 11.79 -4.61 -3.35
CA ASP A 58 12.29 -3.48 -2.57
C ASP A 58 11.28 -3.07 -1.49
N ARG A 59 10.00 -3.20 -1.81
CA ARG A 59 8.85 -2.89 -0.94
C ARG A 59 8.04 -4.14 -0.66
N ILE A 60 7.77 -4.41 0.61
CA ILE A 60 6.92 -5.51 1.07
C ILE A 60 5.69 -4.92 1.77
N LEU A 61 4.51 -5.19 1.22
CA LEU A 61 3.23 -4.72 1.73
C LEU A 61 2.43 -5.91 2.25
N PHE A 62 1.94 -5.82 3.48
CA PHE A 62 1.13 -6.84 4.11
C PHE A 62 -0.33 -6.40 4.11
N GLN A 63 -1.16 -7.07 3.31
CA GLN A 63 -2.58 -6.78 3.18
C GLN A 63 -3.41 -7.82 3.91
N PHE A 64 -4.23 -7.37 4.87
CA PHE A 64 -5.07 -8.28 5.64
C PHE A 64 -6.30 -7.59 6.24
N PRO A 65 -7.37 -8.35 6.53
CA PRO A 65 -8.47 -7.85 7.32
C PRO A 65 -8.04 -7.73 8.80
N PHE A 66 -8.40 -6.63 9.44
CA PHE A 66 -7.97 -6.32 10.79
C PHE A 66 -8.86 -7.05 11.82
N TYR A 67 -8.51 -8.29 12.12
CA TYR A 67 -9.27 -9.15 13.03
C TYR A 67 -8.73 -9.05 14.44
N TRP A 68 -9.62 -8.74 15.40
CA TRP A 68 -9.25 -8.62 16.82
C TRP A 68 -8.00 -7.77 17.05
N TYR A 69 -7.95 -6.63 16.36
CA TYR A 69 -6.83 -5.68 16.41
C TYR A 69 -5.48 -6.25 15.94
N SER A 70 -5.50 -7.30 15.13
CA SER A 70 -4.31 -7.99 14.64
C SER A 70 -4.51 -8.58 13.23
N SER A 71 -3.51 -9.33 12.77
CA SER A 71 -3.56 -10.06 11.52
C SER A 71 -4.28 -11.41 11.67
N PRO A 72 -4.73 -12.01 10.57
CA PRO A 72 -5.08 -13.42 10.54
C PRO A 72 -3.93 -14.31 11.05
N PRO A 73 -4.25 -15.52 11.57
CA PRO A 73 -3.27 -16.39 12.20
C PRO A 73 -2.18 -16.85 11.24
N LEU A 74 -2.50 -17.07 9.95
CA LEU A 74 -1.51 -17.52 8.97
C LEU A 74 -0.42 -16.47 8.73
N LEU A 75 -0.77 -15.18 8.68
CA LEU A 75 0.22 -14.12 8.55
C LEU A 75 1.13 -14.04 9.78
N LYS A 76 0.56 -14.21 10.99
CA LYS A 76 1.39 -14.26 12.20
C LYS A 76 2.34 -15.46 12.18
N HIS A 77 1.85 -16.63 11.77
CA HIS A 77 2.68 -17.82 11.59
C HIS A 77 3.77 -17.60 10.52
N TRP A 78 3.44 -16.91 9.42
CA TRP A 78 4.41 -16.53 8.39
C TRP A 78 5.53 -15.65 8.94
N PHE A 79 5.21 -14.66 9.79
CA PHE A 79 6.25 -13.87 10.44
C PHE A 79 7.17 -14.74 11.32
N ASP A 80 6.61 -15.72 12.04
CA ASP A 80 7.38 -16.58 12.93
C ASP A 80 8.31 -17.54 12.19
N GLU A 81 7.86 -18.09 11.04
CA GLU A 81 8.62 -19.07 10.27
C GLU A 81 9.58 -18.43 9.26
N VAL A 82 9.22 -17.30 8.63
CA VAL A 82 10.00 -16.73 7.53
C VAL A 82 11.10 -15.78 8.01
N LEU A 83 10.83 -15.04 9.09
CA LEU A 83 11.78 -14.07 9.64
C LEU A 83 12.79 -14.74 10.57
N GLU A 84 13.56 -15.70 10.05
CA GLU A 84 14.55 -16.44 10.84
C GLU A 84 15.84 -15.67 11.10
N GLU A 85 16.53 -16.08 12.16
CA GLU A 85 17.92 -15.71 12.40
C GLU A 85 18.80 -16.13 11.21
N HIS A 86 19.78 -15.32 10.86
CA HIS A 86 20.66 -15.45 9.68
C HIS A 86 20.02 -15.07 8.34
N PHE A 87 18.72 -14.76 8.30
CA PHE A 87 18.06 -14.17 7.14
C PHE A 87 17.57 -12.75 7.42
N ALA A 88 16.63 -12.62 8.36
CA ALA A 88 15.95 -11.37 8.65
C ALA A 88 16.63 -10.56 9.78
N PHE A 89 17.28 -11.25 10.72
CA PHE A 89 18.02 -10.62 11.81
C PHE A 89 19.20 -11.50 12.28
N GLY A 90 20.03 -10.96 13.19
CA GLY A 90 21.15 -11.71 13.79
C GLY A 90 22.39 -11.76 12.89
N TYR A 91 23.31 -12.70 13.14
CA TYR A 91 24.58 -12.79 12.41
C TYR A 91 24.32 -13.03 10.91
N ARG A 92 24.76 -12.09 10.05
CA ARG A 92 24.51 -12.08 8.59
C ARG A 92 23.03 -11.99 8.16
N GLY A 93 22.10 -11.80 9.08
CA GLY A 93 20.67 -11.61 8.79
C GLY A 93 20.33 -10.16 8.44
N ASN A 94 20.85 -9.69 7.31
CA ASN A 94 20.65 -8.32 6.84
C ASN A 94 19.93 -8.26 5.48
N LYS A 95 19.26 -9.34 5.07
CA LYS A 95 18.68 -9.46 3.72
C LYS A 95 17.48 -8.55 3.48
N LEU A 96 16.88 -8.05 4.56
CA LEU A 96 15.73 -7.16 4.52
C LEU A 96 16.08 -5.71 4.88
N GLN A 97 17.35 -5.39 5.14
CA GLN A 97 17.74 -4.03 5.51
C GLN A 97 17.42 -3.02 4.40
N GLU A 98 17.00 -1.83 4.80
CA GLU A 98 16.63 -0.69 3.92
C GLU A 98 15.42 -0.94 3.01
N LYS A 99 14.80 -2.12 3.05
CA LYS A 99 13.55 -2.39 2.34
C LYS A 99 12.37 -1.72 3.04
N GLU A 100 11.32 -1.45 2.30
CA GLU A 100 10.12 -0.82 2.84
C GLU A 100 9.13 -1.86 3.36
N PHE A 101 8.60 -1.61 4.55
CA PHE A 101 7.59 -2.42 5.21
C PHE A 101 6.30 -1.62 5.31
N GLY A 102 5.24 -2.02 4.62
CA GLY A 102 3.95 -1.36 4.67
C GLY A 102 2.82 -2.28 5.08
N LEU A 103 1.77 -1.70 5.65
CA LEU A 103 0.55 -2.40 6.05
C LEU A 103 -0.63 -1.87 5.25
N ILE A 104 -1.49 -2.77 4.78
CA ILE A 104 -2.78 -2.45 4.16
C ILE A 104 -3.86 -3.13 5.00
N LEU A 105 -4.59 -2.33 5.77
CA LEU A 105 -5.53 -2.81 6.78
C LEU A 105 -6.96 -2.57 6.31
N ILE A 106 -7.76 -3.63 6.25
CA ILE A 106 -9.19 -3.51 5.97
C ILE A 106 -9.96 -3.63 7.28
N ILE A 107 -10.69 -2.58 7.61
CA ILE A 107 -11.28 -2.36 8.93
C ILE A 107 -12.78 -2.15 8.78
N GLY A 108 -13.59 -2.88 9.55
CA GLY A 108 -15.05 -2.77 9.51
C GLY A 108 -15.60 -1.56 10.28
N VAL A 109 -14.89 -1.09 11.30
CA VAL A 109 -15.27 0.05 12.13
C VAL A 109 -14.84 1.36 11.45
N GLY A 110 -15.54 2.46 11.71
CA GLY A 110 -15.21 3.77 11.14
C GLY A 110 -13.94 4.37 11.74
N GLU A 111 -13.22 5.19 10.96
CA GLU A 111 -11.97 5.83 11.38
C GLU A 111 -12.11 6.63 12.68
N LYS A 112 -13.23 7.34 12.84
CA LYS A 112 -13.54 8.19 14.00
C LYS A 112 -13.56 7.47 15.35
N GLU A 113 -13.68 6.15 15.36
CA GLU A 113 -13.70 5.37 16.60
C GLU A 113 -12.28 5.04 17.08
N TYR A 114 -11.27 5.07 16.20
CA TYR A 114 -9.87 4.79 16.50
C TYR A 114 -9.11 6.03 16.99
N GLN A 115 -9.62 6.63 18.06
CA GLN A 115 -9.01 7.78 18.73
C GLN A 115 -9.45 7.82 20.19
N THR A 116 -8.76 8.62 21.00
CA THR A 116 -9.17 8.89 22.38
C THR A 116 -10.60 9.44 22.40
N GLY A 117 -11.50 8.79 23.13
CA GLY A 117 -12.91 9.15 23.21
C GLY A 117 -13.81 8.53 22.13
N GLY A 118 -13.24 7.83 21.15
CA GLY A 118 -13.98 6.92 20.26
C GLY A 118 -14.26 5.57 20.92
N GLN A 119 -15.13 4.77 20.34
CA GLN A 119 -15.54 3.46 20.86
C GLN A 119 -14.35 2.49 21.02
N GLU A 120 -13.39 2.53 20.11
CA GLU A 120 -12.20 1.66 20.16
C GLU A 120 -11.16 2.18 21.16
N GLY A 121 -11.13 3.49 21.39
CA GLY A 121 -10.27 4.13 22.40
C GLY A 121 -8.76 4.13 22.09
N PHE A 122 -8.34 3.52 20.99
CA PHE A 122 -6.93 3.42 20.55
C PHE A 122 -6.78 3.84 19.10
N SER A 123 -5.66 4.49 18.78
CA SER A 123 -5.32 4.79 17.39
C SER A 123 -4.81 3.57 16.64
N ILE A 124 -4.97 3.57 15.31
CA ILE A 124 -4.38 2.51 14.46
C ILE A 124 -2.86 2.44 14.62
N SER A 125 -2.20 3.58 14.81
CA SER A 125 -0.75 3.61 15.04
C SER A 125 -0.36 2.86 16.32
N GLU A 126 -1.19 2.89 17.36
CA GLU A 126 -0.92 2.14 18.60
C GLU A 126 -1.15 0.65 18.41
N LEU A 127 -2.23 0.28 17.73
CA LEU A 127 -2.57 -1.12 17.49
C LEU A 127 -1.60 -1.81 16.50
N THR A 128 -0.90 -1.03 15.67
CA THR A 128 0.10 -1.54 14.71
C THR A 128 1.54 -1.50 15.21
N LYS A 129 1.78 -1.09 16.48
CA LYS A 129 3.12 -1.08 17.09
C LYS A 129 3.87 -2.42 17.00
N PRO A 130 3.24 -3.60 17.14
CA PRO A 130 3.95 -4.86 16.97
C PRO A 130 4.62 -4.99 15.59
N TYR A 131 3.97 -4.57 14.51
CA TYR A 131 4.53 -4.59 13.17
C TYR A 131 5.65 -3.56 12.98
N GLN A 132 5.48 -2.36 13.58
CA GLN A 132 6.54 -1.37 13.61
C GLN A 132 7.79 -1.91 14.34
N ALA A 133 7.60 -2.66 15.43
CA ALA A 133 8.70 -3.30 16.15
C ALA A 133 9.37 -4.39 15.32
N ILE A 134 8.60 -5.20 14.57
CA ILE A 134 9.13 -6.18 13.62
C ILE A 134 10.00 -5.48 12.56
N ALA A 135 9.46 -4.47 11.87
CA ALA A 135 10.18 -3.72 10.84
C ALA A 135 11.48 -3.11 11.38
N LYS A 136 11.44 -2.51 12.58
CA LYS A 136 12.63 -1.97 13.25
C LYS A 136 13.66 -3.05 13.57
N LYS A 137 13.23 -4.23 13.99
CA LYS A 137 14.13 -5.34 14.36
C LYS A 137 14.90 -5.89 13.14
N ILE A 138 14.23 -5.96 11.99
CA ILE A 138 14.79 -6.49 10.73
C ILE A 138 15.44 -5.40 9.85
N GLY A 139 15.43 -4.15 10.32
CA GLY A 139 16.08 -3.01 9.65
C GLY A 139 15.33 -2.49 8.41
N MET A 140 14.01 -2.67 8.36
CA MET A 140 13.15 -2.15 7.30
C MET A 140 12.59 -0.77 7.64
N HIS A 141 12.31 0.03 6.61
CA HIS A 141 11.64 1.32 6.72
C HIS A 141 10.13 1.12 6.84
N TYR A 142 9.59 1.38 8.03
CA TYR A 142 8.17 1.24 8.29
C TYR A 142 7.38 2.40 7.67
N LEU A 143 6.54 2.09 6.69
CA LEU A 143 5.65 3.05 6.02
C LEU A 143 4.39 3.29 6.85
N LYS A 144 3.76 4.45 6.64
CA LYS A 144 2.45 4.75 7.23
C LYS A 144 1.43 3.69 6.77
N PRO A 145 0.66 3.06 7.67
CA PRO A 145 -0.36 2.09 7.25
C PRO A 145 -1.41 2.70 6.33
N LEU A 146 -1.75 1.99 5.25
CA LEU A 146 -2.90 2.30 4.42
C LEU A 146 -4.13 1.62 5.03
N THR A 147 -5.01 2.40 5.65
CA THR A 147 -6.23 1.91 6.27
C THR A 147 -7.45 2.11 5.37
N ILE A 148 -8.27 1.08 5.28
CA ILE A 148 -9.51 1.07 4.49
C ILE A 148 -10.65 0.80 5.46
N PHE A 149 -11.36 1.86 5.86
CA PHE A 149 -12.47 1.77 6.81
C PHE A 149 -13.79 1.59 6.07
N GLN A 150 -14.67 0.72 6.56
CA GLN A 150 -16.07 0.64 6.13
C GLN A 150 -16.25 0.45 4.61
N PHE A 151 -15.36 -0.32 3.96
CA PHE A 151 -15.41 -0.56 2.51
C PHE A 151 -16.81 -0.92 1.95
N PRO A 152 -17.61 -1.80 2.60
CA PRO A 152 -18.94 -2.12 2.11
C PRO A 152 -19.90 -0.92 2.01
N TYR A 153 -19.68 0.12 2.81
CA TYR A 153 -20.50 1.34 2.87
C TYR A 153 -19.97 2.47 1.96
N MET A 154 -18.82 2.29 1.31
CA MET A 154 -18.27 3.29 0.40
C MET A 154 -19.11 3.42 -0.87
N THR A 155 -19.26 4.67 -1.34
CA THR A 155 -19.85 4.97 -2.65
C THR A 155 -18.91 4.51 -3.77
N GLU A 156 -19.42 4.39 -5.00
CA GLU A 156 -18.60 4.04 -6.16
C GLU A 156 -17.46 5.05 -6.40
N ALA A 157 -17.75 6.35 -6.26
CA ALA A 157 -16.74 7.40 -6.36
C ALA A 157 -15.63 7.25 -5.32
N ASP A 158 -15.97 6.89 -4.08
CA ASP A 158 -14.98 6.68 -3.02
C ASP A 158 -14.15 5.41 -3.26
N ARG A 159 -14.76 4.35 -3.82
CA ARG A 159 -14.03 3.15 -4.25
C ARG A 159 -13.02 3.46 -5.36
N MET A 160 -13.39 4.31 -6.32
CA MET A 160 -12.45 4.74 -7.38
C MET A 160 -11.31 5.59 -6.83
N LYS A 161 -11.58 6.52 -5.90
CA LYS A 161 -10.51 7.26 -5.21
C LYS A 161 -9.58 6.33 -4.43
N LEU A 162 -10.15 5.30 -3.79
CA LEU A 162 -9.38 4.29 -3.08
C LEU A 162 -8.51 3.48 -4.03
N LEU A 163 -9.02 3.10 -5.21
CA LEU A 163 -8.26 2.40 -6.25
C LEU A 163 -7.03 3.22 -6.66
N ILE A 164 -7.22 4.50 -6.98
CA ILE A 164 -6.12 5.41 -7.34
C ILE A 164 -5.10 5.48 -6.19
N ARG A 165 -5.57 5.69 -4.96
CA ARG A 165 -4.71 5.76 -3.78
C ARG A 165 -3.95 4.45 -3.53
N TYR A 166 -4.60 3.32 -3.76
CA TYR A 166 -4.01 2.00 -3.62
C TYR A 166 -2.90 1.79 -4.66
N GLN A 167 -3.16 2.09 -5.93
CA GLN A 167 -2.17 2.00 -7.01
C GLN A 167 -0.97 2.94 -6.78
N GLN A 168 -1.22 4.17 -6.34
CA GLN A 168 -0.16 5.10 -5.90
C GLN A 168 0.69 4.48 -4.79
N TRP A 169 0.06 3.80 -3.84
CA TRP A 169 0.74 3.12 -2.74
C TRP A 169 1.62 1.95 -3.20
N LEU A 170 1.22 1.26 -4.28
CA LEU A 170 1.97 0.14 -4.84
C LEU A 170 3.18 0.59 -5.68
N MET A 171 3.05 1.69 -6.43
CA MET A 171 3.99 2.06 -7.49
C MET A 171 4.92 3.22 -7.14
N ILE A 172 4.55 4.10 -6.20
CA ILE A 172 5.31 5.33 -5.91
C ILE A 172 6.29 5.10 -4.76
N GLU A 173 7.58 5.43 -4.93
CA GLU A 173 8.60 5.35 -3.87
C GLU A 173 8.24 6.19 -2.62
N LYS A 174 7.66 7.38 -2.79
CA LYS A 174 7.20 8.23 -1.67
C LYS A 174 5.71 8.58 -1.83
N PRO A 175 4.79 7.69 -1.41
CA PRO A 175 3.37 7.89 -1.63
C PRO A 175 2.79 9.08 -0.82
N ASP A 176 3.49 9.55 0.21
CA ASP A 176 3.08 10.74 0.99
C ASP A 176 3.50 12.07 0.32
N SER A 177 4.33 12.04 -0.72
CA SER A 177 4.76 13.26 -1.42
C SER A 177 3.72 13.69 -2.46
N LEU A 178 3.19 14.91 -2.32
CA LEU A 178 2.28 15.51 -3.31
C LEU A 178 2.90 15.47 -4.72
N LYS A 179 4.18 15.83 -4.85
CA LYS A 179 4.90 15.85 -6.13
C LYS A 179 4.95 14.47 -6.80
N ALA A 180 5.23 13.43 -6.00
CA ALA A 180 5.32 12.08 -6.54
C ALA A 180 3.93 11.54 -6.97
N ARG A 181 2.88 11.91 -6.24
CA ARG A 181 1.48 11.55 -6.58
C ARG A 181 1.01 12.24 -7.85
N GLU A 182 1.32 13.52 -8.02
CA GLU A 182 0.98 14.26 -9.24
C GLU A 182 1.72 13.70 -10.45
N ALA A 183 3.03 13.49 -10.37
CA ALA A 183 3.81 12.91 -11.47
C ALA A 183 3.29 11.53 -11.89
N TRP A 184 2.95 10.67 -10.92
CA TRP A 184 2.32 9.39 -11.22
C TRP A 184 0.95 9.56 -11.86
N MET A 185 0.13 10.51 -11.39
CA MET A 185 -1.20 10.75 -11.93
C MET A 185 -1.13 11.25 -13.38
N VAL A 186 -0.21 12.17 -13.69
CA VAL A 186 0.06 12.63 -15.06
C VAL A 186 0.47 11.45 -15.94
N ASN A 187 1.45 10.64 -15.51
CA ASN A 187 1.89 9.49 -16.31
C ASN A 187 0.75 8.47 -16.56
N GLN A 188 -0.13 8.24 -15.58
CA GLN A 188 -1.29 7.37 -15.79
C GLN A 188 -2.33 7.99 -16.73
N LEU A 189 -2.54 9.31 -16.69
CA LEU A 189 -3.44 9.99 -17.63
C LEU A 189 -2.89 9.95 -19.06
N GLU A 190 -1.57 10.06 -19.22
CA GLU A 190 -0.88 9.92 -20.51
C GLU A 190 -0.90 8.49 -21.05
N GLU A 191 -0.69 7.49 -20.19
CA GLU A 191 -0.75 6.06 -20.53
C GLU A 191 -2.19 5.57 -20.78
N THR A 192 -3.21 6.31 -20.31
CA THR A 192 -4.62 5.99 -20.56
C THR A 192 -4.93 6.25 -22.03
N SER A 193 -4.74 5.22 -22.84
CA SER A 193 -4.96 5.25 -24.29
C SER A 193 -6.41 5.61 -24.66
N SER A 194 -6.54 6.46 -25.67
CA SER A 194 -7.78 6.92 -26.31
C SER A 194 -8.64 5.83 -26.96
N GLU A 195 -8.29 4.55 -26.81
CA GLU A 195 -9.02 3.41 -27.37
C GLU A 195 -10.15 2.90 -26.46
N THR A 196 -10.04 3.12 -25.13
CA THR A 196 -11.07 2.70 -24.14
C THR A 196 -12.04 3.82 -23.77
N LEU A 197 -11.76 5.05 -24.18
CA LEU A 197 -12.60 6.23 -23.94
C LEU A 197 -13.31 6.62 -25.22
N ASP A 198 -14.64 6.72 -25.16
CA ASP A 198 -15.44 7.12 -26.31
C ASP A 198 -15.21 8.61 -26.63
N ILE A 199 -14.91 8.89 -27.90
CA ILE A 199 -14.96 10.20 -28.58
C ILE A 199 -13.86 11.22 -28.20
N ALA A 200 -13.44 12.01 -29.20
CA ALA A 200 -12.43 13.06 -29.18
C ALA A 200 -12.52 14.09 -28.02
N GLU A 201 -13.69 14.23 -27.38
CA GLU A 201 -13.85 15.08 -26.19
C GLU A 201 -13.07 14.54 -24.97
N SER A 202 -12.95 13.22 -24.83
CA SER A 202 -12.26 12.59 -23.70
C SER A 202 -10.75 12.88 -23.72
N SER A 203 -10.13 12.88 -24.91
CA SER A 203 -8.71 13.23 -25.07
C SER A 203 -8.44 14.69 -24.69
N PHE A 204 -9.33 15.60 -25.11
CA PHE A 204 -9.23 17.02 -24.77
C PHE A 204 -9.37 17.28 -23.27
N ILE A 205 -10.29 16.59 -22.60
CA ILE A 205 -10.46 16.69 -21.14
C ILE A 205 -9.22 16.17 -20.40
N LEU A 206 -8.60 15.08 -20.88
CA LEU A 206 -7.37 14.55 -20.30
C LEU A 206 -6.20 15.52 -20.46
N GLU A 207 -5.99 16.07 -21.65
CA GLU A 207 -4.95 17.09 -21.90
C GLU A 207 -5.15 18.32 -21.02
N GLN A 208 -6.38 18.84 -20.94
CA GLN A 208 -6.70 19.99 -20.10
C GLN A 208 -6.48 19.69 -18.61
N ALA A 209 -6.79 18.47 -18.16
CA ALA A 209 -6.53 18.06 -16.79
C ALA A 209 -5.03 17.97 -16.48
N ILE A 210 -4.23 17.43 -17.41
CA ILE A 210 -2.76 17.37 -17.29
C ILE A 210 -2.19 18.79 -17.22
N GLU A 211 -2.52 19.65 -18.18
CA GLU A 211 -2.07 21.05 -18.22
C GLU A 211 -2.42 21.77 -16.90
N LYS A 212 -3.64 21.57 -16.39
CA LYS A 212 -4.05 22.19 -15.13
C LYS A 212 -3.24 21.69 -13.92
N ILE A 213 -2.85 20.42 -13.90
CA ILE A 213 -2.02 19.86 -12.83
C ILE A 213 -0.60 20.44 -12.91
N GLU A 214 -0.05 20.56 -14.12
CA GLU A 214 1.27 21.14 -14.36
C GLU A 214 1.33 22.63 -13.99
N ASP A 215 0.33 23.42 -14.41
CA ASP A 215 0.21 24.83 -14.04
C ASP A 215 0.16 25.02 -12.52
N ASN A 216 -0.67 24.23 -11.83
CA ASN A 216 -0.78 24.30 -10.37
C ASN A 216 0.55 23.91 -9.70
N ARG A 217 1.35 23.01 -10.29
CA ARG A 217 2.68 22.65 -9.80
C ARG A 217 3.66 23.81 -9.95
N ILE A 218 3.63 24.51 -11.07
CA ILE A 218 4.45 25.72 -11.30
C ILE A 218 4.11 26.77 -10.22
N GLU A 219 2.83 27.04 -10.00
CA GLU A 219 2.38 28.00 -8.97
C GLU A 219 2.86 27.60 -7.56
N LEU A 220 2.75 26.32 -7.20
CA LEU A 220 3.24 25.81 -5.92
C LEU A 220 4.76 25.95 -5.76
N ASP A 221 5.53 25.71 -6.81
CA ASP A 221 6.99 25.84 -6.79
C ASP A 221 7.41 27.33 -6.70
N GLU A 222 6.69 28.24 -7.37
CA GLU A 222 6.88 29.70 -7.23
C GLU A 222 6.57 30.17 -5.80
N LEU A 223 5.43 29.77 -5.23
CA LEU A 223 5.06 30.09 -3.84
C LEU A 223 6.12 29.60 -2.85
N ARG A 224 6.67 28.41 -3.08
CA ARG A 224 7.74 27.87 -2.25
C ARG A 224 9.02 28.71 -2.33
N MET A 225 9.43 29.13 -3.52
CA MET A 225 10.59 30.02 -3.67
C MET A 225 10.40 31.34 -2.92
N HIS A 226 9.18 31.89 -2.91
CA HIS A 226 8.87 33.11 -2.16
C HIS A 226 8.96 32.92 -0.64
N ILE A 227 8.54 31.78 -0.12
CA ILE A 227 8.66 31.46 1.31
C ILE A 227 10.14 31.29 1.69
N ASP A 228 10.89 30.49 0.92
CA ASP A 228 12.31 30.21 1.20
C ASP A 228 13.19 31.48 1.13
N ASN A 229 12.81 32.46 0.29
CA ASN A 229 13.49 33.76 0.19
C ASN A 229 13.07 34.78 1.26
N ASN A 230 11.90 34.61 1.89
CA ASN A 230 11.43 35.49 2.97
C ASN A 230 11.89 35.04 4.36
N ASP A 231 12.37 33.80 4.50
CA ASP A 231 12.93 33.23 5.72
C ASP A 231 14.47 33.43 5.84
N GLN A 232 15.10 34.17 4.90
CA GLN A 232 16.50 34.64 4.97
C GLN A 232 16.59 36.11 5.42
#